data_AF-A0A6A2XF09-F1
#
_entry.id   AF-A0A6A2XF09-F1
#
_cell.length_a   1.000
_cell.length_b   1.000
_cell.length_c   1.000
_cell.angle_alpha   90.00
_cell.angle_beta   90.00
_cell.angle_gamma   90.00
#
_symmetry.space_group_name_H-M   'P 1'
#
loop_
_entity.id
_entity.type
_entity.pdbx_description
1 polymer ?
#
loop_
_entity_poly.entity_id
_entity_poly.type
_entity_poly.pdbx_seq_one_letter_code
_entity_poly.pdbx_strand_id
1 'polypeptide(L)'
;MHAAKLGHTDAVKALLQAGAPWNALSPSNQSAGDFAMYAGYQEAFEVLLNAGIQAELILETVARKTKKHAVMMAWEKSLMEAHAKAVCTGGGNILNVGFGMGLVDTTIQQYGPATHTIVEAYPEVYERMLQIGWGKKDNMKIIFGRWKDVLSQLDSYDGIFFDTYGEYYEDLREFHQHLRKLLKPGGI
;
A
#
# COMPACT_ATOMS: atom_id res chain seq x y z
N MET A 1 -25.05 4.25 3.65
CA MET A 1 -24.72 4.74 5.01
C MET A 1 -25.77 4.35 6.05
N HIS A 2 -27.05 4.72 5.91
CA HIS A 2 -28.08 4.38 6.91
C HIS A 2 -28.22 2.87 7.15
N ALA A 3 -28.27 2.05 6.08
CA ALA A 3 -28.31 0.60 6.20
C ALA A 3 -27.10 0.02 6.98
N ALA A 4 -25.90 0.57 6.73
CA ALA A 4 -24.67 0.14 7.41
C ALA A 4 -24.63 0.57 8.89
N LYS A 5 -25.08 1.79 9.19
CA LYS A 5 -25.20 2.32 10.56
C LYS A 5 -26.16 1.51 11.43
N LEU A 6 -27.15 0.85 10.83
CA LEU A 6 -28.14 0.02 11.53
C LEU A 6 -27.83 -1.49 11.43
N GLY A 7 -26.71 -1.87 10.81
CA GLY A 7 -26.32 -3.29 10.69
C GLY A 7 -27.19 -4.10 9.74
N HIS A 8 -27.92 -3.46 8.81
CA HIS A 8 -28.77 -4.15 7.85
C HIS A 8 -27.94 -4.71 6.69
N THR A 9 -27.21 -5.79 6.93
CA THR A 9 -26.26 -6.39 5.98
C THR A 9 -26.88 -6.67 4.61
N ASP A 10 -28.08 -7.25 4.56
CA ASP A 10 -28.71 -7.60 3.27
C ASP A 10 -29.13 -6.37 2.46
N ALA A 11 -29.56 -5.30 3.14
CA ALA A 11 -29.82 -4.02 2.49
C ALA A 11 -28.52 -3.39 1.97
N VAL A 12 -27.41 -3.52 2.70
CA VAL A 12 -26.08 -3.08 2.23
C VAL A 12 -25.69 -3.84 0.96
N LYS A 13 -25.82 -5.17 0.93
CA LYS A 13 -25.55 -6.01 -0.26
C LYS A 13 -26.40 -5.58 -1.45
N ALA A 14 -27.71 -5.42 -1.25
CA ALA A 14 -28.63 -5.01 -2.32
C ALA A 14 -28.31 -3.63 -2.88
N LEU A 15 -27.96 -2.67 -2.02
CA LEU A 15 -27.55 -1.32 -2.44
C LEU A 15 -26.26 -1.36 -3.28
N LEU A 16 -25.27 -2.14 -2.87
CA LEU A 16 -24.02 -2.31 -3.63
C LEU A 16 -24.27 -2.95 -4.99
N GLN A 17 -25.11 -3.98 -5.06
CA GLN A 17 -25.52 -4.63 -6.32
C GLN A 17 -26.28 -3.67 -7.25
N ALA A 18 -27.04 -2.72 -6.69
CA ALA A 18 -27.70 -1.65 -7.43
C ALA A 18 -26.76 -0.51 -7.85
N GLY A 19 -25.46 -0.60 -7.56
CA GLY A 19 -24.44 0.39 -7.94
C GLY A 19 -24.28 1.54 -6.93
N ALA A 20 -24.78 1.41 -5.70
CA ALA A 20 -24.52 2.39 -4.67
C ALA A 20 -23.00 2.45 -4.37
N PRO A 21 -22.41 3.65 -4.26
CA PRO A 21 -20.98 3.80 -4.01
C PRO A 21 -20.63 3.36 -2.57
N TRP A 22 -19.73 2.38 -2.45
CA TRP A 22 -19.21 1.90 -1.16
C TRP A 22 -18.34 2.96 -0.46
N ASN A 23 -17.68 3.83 -1.25
CA ASN A 23 -16.72 4.85 -0.81
C ASN A 23 -17.32 6.26 -0.65
N ALA A 24 -18.63 6.45 -0.82
CA ALA A 24 -19.23 7.76 -0.62
C ALA A 24 -19.02 8.24 0.83
N LEU A 25 -18.76 9.54 0.98
CA LEU A 25 -18.50 10.19 2.27
C LEU A 25 -19.67 11.09 2.65
N SER A 26 -19.97 11.11 3.94
CA SER A 26 -20.90 12.08 4.54
C SER A 26 -20.23 13.45 4.71
N PRO A 27 -20.98 14.52 5.05
CA PRO A 27 -20.39 15.83 5.36
C PRO A 27 -19.38 15.82 6.52
N SER A 28 -19.46 14.82 7.41
CA SER A 28 -18.48 14.58 8.48
C SER A 28 -17.30 13.70 8.06
N ASN A 29 -17.12 13.47 6.76
CA ASN A 29 -16.04 12.66 6.17
C ASN A 29 -16.06 11.18 6.60
N GLN A 30 -17.24 10.62 6.87
CA GLN A 30 -17.43 9.21 7.23
C GLN A 30 -18.09 8.43 6.09
N SER A 31 -17.54 7.26 5.77
CA SER A 31 -18.06 6.27 4.82
C SER A 31 -19.12 5.36 5.45
N ALA A 32 -19.79 4.56 4.62
CA ALA A 32 -20.69 3.52 5.12
C ALA A 32 -19.95 2.48 6.00
N GLY A 33 -18.68 2.19 5.70
CA GLY A 33 -17.85 1.27 6.48
C GLY A 33 -17.54 1.82 7.87
N ASP A 34 -17.23 3.12 7.96
CA ASP A 34 -16.99 3.79 9.24
C ASP A 34 -18.21 3.71 10.15
N PHE A 35 -19.41 3.94 9.61
CA PHE A 35 -20.65 3.80 10.39
C PHE A 35 -20.91 2.37 10.86
N ALA A 36 -20.61 1.35 10.04
CA ALA A 36 -20.75 -0.05 10.44
C ALA A 36 -19.74 -0.41 11.54
N MET A 37 -18.48 0.02 11.41
CA MET A 37 -17.41 -0.24 12.36
C MET A 37 -17.68 0.44 13.71
N TYR A 38 -18.03 1.74 13.72
CA TYR A 38 -18.34 2.46 14.97
C TYR A 38 -19.57 1.92 15.70
N ALA A 39 -20.51 1.33 14.97
CA ALA A 39 -21.70 0.70 15.54
C ALA A 39 -21.50 -0.79 15.89
N GLY A 40 -20.32 -1.36 15.63
CA GLY A 40 -19.99 -2.77 15.94
C GLY A 40 -20.60 -3.80 14.99
N TYR A 41 -21.10 -3.37 13.82
CA TYR A 41 -21.72 -4.25 12.84
C TYR A 41 -20.69 -4.83 11.88
N GLN A 42 -19.98 -5.84 12.35
CA GLN A 42 -18.84 -6.42 11.63
C GLN A 42 -19.21 -7.05 10.29
N GLU A 43 -20.35 -7.74 10.18
CA GLU A 43 -20.77 -8.35 8.92
C GLU A 43 -21.07 -7.30 7.83
N ALA A 44 -21.73 -6.20 8.20
CA ALA A 44 -21.99 -5.09 7.29
C ALA A 44 -20.69 -4.37 6.89
N PHE A 45 -19.73 -4.26 7.82
CA PHE A 45 -18.40 -3.74 7.53
C PHE A 45 -17.64 -4.64 6.56
N GLU A 46 -17.62 -5.96 6.76
CA GLU A 46 -16.94 -6.92 5.89
C GLU A 46 -17.51 -6.90 4.46
N VAL A 47 -18.82 -6.77 4.30
CA VAL A 47 -19.45 -6.61 2.97
C VAL A 47 -18.95 -5.34 2.26
N LEU A 48 -18.86 -4.23 2.97
CA LEU A 48 -18.40 -2.95 2.42
C LEU A 48 -16.89 -2.96 2.12
N LEU A 49 -16.09 -3.58 3.00
CA LEU A 49 -14.67 -3.79 2.80
C LEU A 49 -14.41 -4.65 1.56
N ASN A 50 -15.11 -5.78 1.45
CA ASN A 50 -14.99 -6.68 0.29
C ASN A 50 -15.40 -5.99 -1.01
N ALA A 51 -16.46 -5.19 -0.99
CA ALA A 51 -16.85 -4.39 -2.16
C ALA A 51 -15.78 -3.34 -2.52
N GLY A 52 -15.11 -2.77 -1.51
CA GLY A 52 -13.98 -1.88 -1.71
C GLY A 52 -12.79 -2.57 -2.38
N ILE A 53 -12.36 -3.69 -1.81
CA ILE A 53 -11.26 -4.51 -2.35
C ILE A 53 -11.58 -5.02 -3.77
N GLN A 54 -12.81 -5.46 -4.02
CA GLN A 54 -13.20 -5.91 -5.37
C GLN A 54 -13.22 -4.75 -6.38
N ALA A 55 -13.74 -3.59 -5.98
CA ALA A 55 -13.72 -2.40 -6.82
C ALA A 55 -12.28 -1.96 -7.09
N GLU A 56 -11.40 -2.05 -6.10
CA GLU A 56 -9.97 -1.76 -6.22
C GLU A 56 -9.28 -2.72 -7.18
N LEU A 57 -9.44 -4.04 -7.03
CA LEU A 57 -8.87 -5.03 -7.98
C LEU A 57 -9.34 -4.80 -9.42
N ILE A 58 -10.61 -4.43 -9.60
CA ILE A 58 -11.17 -4.06 -10.91
C ILE A 58 -10.58 -2.73 -11.39
N LEU A 59 -10.51 -1.72 -10.54
CA LEU A 59 -9.96 -0.40 -10.86
C LEU A 59 -8.47 -0.46 -11.15
N GLU A 60 -7.69 -1.27 -10.46
CA GLU A 60 -6.28 -1.53 -10.74
C GLU A 60 -6.12 -2.25 -12.07
N THR A 61 -6.96 -3.23 -12.38
CA THR A 61 -6.97 -3.92 -13.67
C THR A 61 -7.35 -2.97 -14.81
N VAL A 62 -8.32 -2.09 -14.58
CA VAL A 62 -8.75 -1.07 -15.54
C VAL A 62 -7.71 0.04 -15.65
N ALA A 63 -7.08 0.49 -14.56
CA ALA A 63 -6.01 1.49 -14.54
C ALA A 63 -4.77 0.98 -15.27
N ARG A 64 -4.40 -0.30 -15.06
CA ARG A 64 -3.37 -0.99 -15.86
C ARG A 64 -3.70 -0.97 -17.35
N LYS A 65 -4.97 -1.14 -17.73
CA LYS A 65 -5.42 -1.05 -19.14
C LYS A 65 -5.58 0.39 -19.67
N THR A 66 -5.85 1.38 -18.81
CA THR A 66 -6.33 2.71 -19.24
C THR A 66 -5.40 3.87 -18.90
N LYS A 67 -4.22 3.63 -18.28
CA LYS A 67 -3.27 4.67 -17.85
C LYS A 67 -3.92 5.81 -17.04
N LYS A 68 -4.99 5.54 -16.29
CA LYS A 68 -5.63 6.52 -15.41
C LYS A 68 -5.23 6.27 -13.95
N HIS A 69 -4.95 7.35 -13.23
CA HIS A 69 -4.57 7.33 -11.82
C HIS A 69 -5.67 6.69 -10.97
N ALA A 70 -5.31 5.64 -10.22
CA ALA A 70 -6.15 5.12 -9.16
C ALA A 70 -6.43 6.23 -8.13
N VAL A 71 -7.69 6.37 -7.71
CA VAL A 71 -8.08 7.34 -6.69
C VAL A 71 -7.68 6.76 -5.33
N MET A 72 -6.61 7.30 -4.74
CA MET A 72 -6.20 6.94 -3.37
C MET A 72 -7.34 7.20 -2.38
N MET A 73 -7.60 6.23 -1.52
CA MET A 73 -8.52 6.36 -0.40
C MET A 73 -7.83 7.03 0.79
N ALA A 74 -8.58 7.80 1.58
CA ALA A 74 -8.01 8.53 2.73
C ALA A 74 -7.40 7.61 3.80
N TRP A 75 -7.89 6.37 3.92
CA TRP A 75 -7.36 5.38 4.86
C TRP A 75 -6.00 4.84 4.42
N GLU A 76 -5.77 4.64 3.12
CA GLU A 76 -4.47 4.21 2.58
C GLU A 76 -3.39 5.23 2.92
N LYS A 77 -3.69 6.53 2.78
CA LYS A 77 -2.75 7.59 3.13
C LYS A 77 -2.31 7.50 4.60
N SER A 78 -3.27 7.37 5.52
CA SER A 78 -2.98 7.30 6.97
C SER A 78 -2.16 6.05 7.32
N LEU A 79 -2.46 4.93 6.65
CA LEU A 79 -1.72 3.68 6.80
C LEU A 79 -0.28 3.80 6.29
N MET A 80 -0.08 4.36 5.10
CA MET A 80 1.24 4.58 4.50
C MET A 80 2.07 5.56 5.33
N GLU A 81 1.45 6.60 5.90
CA GLU A 81 2.11 7.53 6.82
C GLU A 81 2.60 6.84 8.10
N ALA A 82 1.80 5.94 8.66
CA ALA A 82 2.21 5.17 9.84
C ALA A 82 3.39 4.24 9.54
N HIS A 83 3.37 3.54 8.40
CA HIS A 83 4.47 2.65 7.99
C HIS A 83 5.75 3.43 7.69
N ALA A 84 5.66 4.51 6.90
CA ALA A 84 6.79 5.38 6.60
C ALA A 84 7.41 5.95 7.88
N LYS A 85 6.58 6.41 8.84
CA LYS A 85 7.05 6.87 10.13
C LYS A 85 7.82 5.78 10.89
N ALA A 86 7.28 4.56 10.93
CA ALA A 86 7.91 3.45 11.65
C ALA A 86 9.30 3.13 11.05
N VAL A 87 9.38 2.87 9.74
CA VAL A 87 10.64 2.49 9.09
C VAL A 87 11.66 3.63 9.05
N CYS A 88 11.21 4.89 9.04
CA CYS A 88 12.10 6.05 9.06
C CYS A 88 12.49 6.54 10.47
N THR A 89 12.05 5.88 11.56
CA THR A 89 12.32 6.35 12.94
C THR A 89 13.82 6.50 13.24
N GLY A 90 14.65 5.61 12.69
CA GLY A 90 16.12 5.67 12.81
C GLY A 90 16.81 6.55 11.77
N GLY A 91 16.07 7.09 10.79
CA GLY A 91 16.65 7.73 9.61
C GLY A 91 17.50 6.76 8.78
N GLY A 92 18.58 7.27 8.16
CA GLY A 92 19.58 6.41 7.51
C GLY A 92 19.14 5.83 6.17
N ASN A 93 19.48 4.56 5.92
CA ASN A 93 19.25 3.85 4.67
C ASN A 93 17.93 3.08 4.75
N ILE A 94 16.98 3.42 3.90
CA ILE A 94 15.66 2.79 3.88
C ILE A 94 15.52 1.91 2.64
N LEU A 95 15.01 0.69 2.80
CA LEU A 95 14.64 -0.21 1.72
C LEU A 95 13.12 -0.31 1.63
N ASN A 96 12.57 -0.19 0.42
CA ASN A 96 11.24 -0.64 0.08
C ASN A 96 11.33 -1.82 -0.92
N VAL A 97 10.60 -2.90 -0.67
CA VAL A 97 10.42 -4.02 -1.59
C VAL A 97 8.99 -4.02 -2.12
N GLY A 98 8.83 -3.54 -3.36
CA GLY A 98 7.54 -3.31 -4.02
C GLY A 98 7.18 -1.82 -4.08
N PHE A 99 7.31 -1.20 -5.26
CA PHE A 99 6.94 0.22 -5.40
C PHE A 99 5.43 0.41 -5.50
N GLY A 100 4.74 -0.49 -6.22
CA GLY A 100 3.30 -0.42 -6.40
C GLY A 100 2.89 0.92 -7.01
N MET A 101 2.17 1.75 -6.26
CA MET A 101 1.77 3.11 -6.66
C MET A 101 2.69 4.24 -6.15
N GLY A 102 3.70 3.92 -5.34
CA GLY A 102 4.66 4.87 -4.78
C GLY A 102 4.13 5.68 -3.58
N LEU A 103 3.08 5.20 -2.91
CA LEU A 103 2.42 5.92 -1.83
C LEU A 103 3.28 6.01 -0.58
N VAL A 104 3.73 4.85 -0.08
CA VAL A 104 4.67 4.77 1.04
C VAL A 104 5.97 5.49 0.71
N ASP A 105 6.48 5.32 -0.52
CA ASP A 105 7.74 5.89 -0.97
C ASP A 105 7.70 7.41 -0.95
N THR A 106 6.58 7.99 -1.40
CA THR A 106 6.37 9.44 -1.37
C THR A 106 6.46 9.96 0.06
N THR A 107 5.89 9.24 1.02
CA THR A 107 5.97 9.62 2.43
C THR A 107 7.36 9.37 3.02
N ILE A 108 8.02 8.25 2.71
CA ILE A 108 9.41 7.98 3.12
C ILE A 108 10.33 9.13 2.68
N GLN A 109 10.16 9.62 1.45
CA GLN A 109 10.94 10.75 0.93
C GLN A 109 10.73 12.05 1.71
N GLN A 110 9.56 12.27 2.34
CA GLN A 110 9.32 13.44 3.19
C GLN A 110 10.12 13.40 4.50
N TYR A 111 10.55 12.22 4.95
CA TYR A 111 11.42 12.05 6.12
C TYR A 111 12.91 12.26 5.81
N GLY A 112 13.29 12.42 4.54
CA GLY A 112 14.67 12.72 4.13
C GLY A 112 15.70 11.64 4.50
N PRO A 113 15.51 10.37 4.10
CA PRO A 113 16.49 9.32 4.38
C PRO A 113 17.82 9.58 3.66
N ALA A 114 18.92 9.08 4.23
CA ALA A 114 20.25 9.18 3.65
C ALA A 114 20.31 8.47 2.29
N THR A 115 19.71 7.28 2.20
CA THR A 115 19.44 6.60 0.93
C THR A 115 18.06 5.96 0.98
N HIS A 116 17.38 5.92 -0.16
CA HIS A 116 16.13 5.18 -0.31
C HIS A 116 16.25 4.23 -1.49
N THR A 117 16.29 2.93 -1.16
CA THR A 117 16.41 1.85 -2.14
C THR A 117 15.03 1.26 -2.40
N ILE A 118 14.67 1.09 -3.66
CA ILE A 118 13.39 0.49 -4.06
C ILE A 118 13.67 -0.70 -4.97
N VAL A 119 13.13 -1.86 -4.63
CA VAL A 119 13.10 -3.05 -5.51
C VAL A 119 11.75 -3.12 -6.19
N GLU A 120 11.73 -3.20 -7.52
CA GLU A 120 10.49 -3.30 -8.30
C GLU A 120 10.61 -4.39 -9.38
N ALA A 121 9.68 -5.34 -9.35
CA ALA A 121 9.70 -6.53 -10.19
C ALA A 121 8.97 -6.36 -11.52
N TYR A 122 7.97 -5.48 -11.58
CA TYR A 122 7.13 -5.31 -12.76
C TYR A 122 7.71 -4.24 -13.71
N PRO A 123 8.03 -4.60 -14.97
CA PRO A 123 8.63 -3.68 -15.94
C PRO A 123 7.84 -2.38 -16.12
N GLU A 124 6.51 -2.48 -16.16
CA GLU A 124 5.64 -1.32 -16.40
C GLU A 124 5.66 -0.33 -15.22
N VAL A 125 5.81 -0.85 -13.99
CA VAL A 125 5.92 -0.02 -12.78
C VAL A 125 7.30 0.63 -12.74
N TYR A 126 8.36 -0.12 -13.01
CA TYR A 126 9.72 0.38 -13.09
C TYR A 126 9.87 1.49 -14.15
N GLU A 127 9.37 1.27 -15.37
CA GLU A 127 9.37 2.29 -16.42
C GLU A 127 8.63 3.55 -15.98
N ARG A 128 7.48 3.39 -15.32
CA ARG A 128 6.72 4.52 -14.77
C ARG A 128 7.55 5.30 -13.75
N MET A 129 8.20 4.63 -12.81
CA MET A 129 9.07 5.28 -11.80
C MET A 129 10.11 6.19 -12.46
N LEU A 130 10.76 5.71 -13.52
CA LEU A 130 11.74 6.49 -14.28
C LEU A 130 11.10 7.69 -14.99
N GLN A 131 9.95 7.49 -15.62
CA GLN A 131 9.21 8.56 -16.32
C GLN A 131 8.78 9.68 -15.38
N ILE A 132 8.30 9.34 -14.17
CA ILE A 132 7.88 10.32 -13.16
C ILE A 132 9.05 10.83 -12.29
N GLY A 133 10.29 10.51 -12.66
CA GLY A 133 11.49 11.16 -12.12
C GLY A 133 12.04 10.58 -10.83
N TRP A 134 11.63 9.38 -10.40
CA TRP A 134 12.20 8.73 -9.22
C TRP A 134 13.69 8.45 -9.37
N GLY A 135 14.11 8.00 -10.56
CA GLY A 135 15.53 7.76 -10.87
C GLY A 135 16.39 9.03 -10.98
N LYS A 136 15.81 10.22 -10.83
CA LYS A 136 16.52 11.51 -10.86
C LYS A 136 16.77 12.09 -9.47
N LYS A 137 16.29 11.45 -8.41
CA LYS A 137 16.52 11.90 -7.03
C LYS A 137 17.91 11.47 -6.56
N ASP A 138 18.64 12.38 -5.93
CA ASP A 138 20.06 12.16 -5.59
C ASP A 138 20.27 11.01 -4.60
N ASN A 139 19.32 10.76 -3.70
CA ASN A 139 19.41 9.71 -2.67
C ASN A 139 18.77 8.38 -3.10
N MET A 140 18.44 8.18 -4.38
CA MET A 140 17.66 7.02 -4.86
C MET A 140 18.51 5.91 -5.45
N LYS A 141 18.19 4.67 -5.05
CA LYS A 141 18.70 3.45 -5.68
C LYS A 141 17.51 2.60 -6.11
N ILE A 142 17.23 2.54 -7.41
CA ILE A 142 16.16 1.69 -7.94
C ILE A 142 16.78 0.42 -8.50
N ILE A 143 16.32 -0.74 -8.02
CA ILE A 143 16.78 -2.06 -8.43
C ILE A 143 15.62 -2.75 -9.15
N PHE A 144 15.80 -3.01 -10.45
CA PHE A 144 14.80 -3.73 -11.24
C PHE A 144 14.97 -5.24 -11.09
N GLY A 145 13.88 -5.92 -10.73
CA GLY A 145 13.83 -7.38 -10.63
C GLY A 145 13.02 -7.87 -9.42
N ARG A 146 12.73 -9.18 -9.39
CA ARG A 146 12.14 -9.80 -8.20
C ARG A 146 13.15 -9.77 -7.06
N TRP A 147 12.67 -9.49 -5.85
CA TRP A 147 13.53 -9.39 -4.66
C TRP A 147 14.42 -10.62 -4.49
N LYS A 148 13.88 -11.83 -4.73
CA LYS A 148 14.61 -13.11 -4.66
C LYS A 148 15.83 -13.15 -5.58
N ASP A 149 15.71 -12.56 -6.76
CA ASP A 149 16.76 -12.57 -7.79
C ASP A 149 17.82 -11.47 -7.55
N VAL A 150 17.46 -10.43 -6.80
CA VAL A 150 18.32 -9.24 -6.59
C VAL A 150 18.86 -9.10 -5.17
N LEU A 151 18.64 -10.08 -4.29
CA LEU A 151 19.16 -10.10 -2.91
C LEU A 151 20.66 -9.80 -2.79
N SER A 152 21.46 -10.20 -3.79
CA SER A 152 22.90 -9.97 -3.83
C SER A 152 23.29 -8.50 -4.06
N GLN A 153 22.36 -7.67 -4.56
CA GLN A 153 22.55 -6.25 -4.83
C GLN A 153 22.11 -5.36 -3.64
N LEU A 154 21.47 -5.97 -2.64
CA LEU A 154 20.96 -5.29 -1.46
C LEU A 154 22.06 -5.12 -0.41
N ASP A 155 22.01 -3.96 0.25
CA ASP A 155 22.91 -3.58 1.34
C ASP A 155 22.24 -3.90 2.70
N SER A 156 22.74 -3.30 3.78
CA SER A 156 22.05 -3.29 5.07
C SER A 156 21.36 -1.94 5.32
N TYR A 157 20.19 -1.99 5.94
CA TYR A 157 19.25 -0.88 6.05
C TYR A 157 18.88 -0.60 7.51
N ASP A 158 18.57 0.65 7.79
CA ASP A 158 18.08 1.15 9.08
C ASP A 158 16.54 1.00 9.19
N GLY A 159 15.86 0.89 8.03
CA GLY A 159 14.44 0.58 7.96
C GLY A 159 14.10 -0.21 6.70
N ILE A 160 13.24 -1.21 6.81
CA ILE A 160 12.76 -2.01 5.68
C ILE A 160 11.23 -2.02 5.65
N PHE A 161 10.66 -1.58 4.54
CA PHE A 161 9.26 -1.78 4.20
C PHE A 161 9.13 -2.89 3.15
N PHE A 162 8.20 -3.81 3.35
CA PHE A 162 7.97 -4.94 2.46
C PHE A 162 6.48 -5.01 2.12
N ASP A 163 6.14 -4.76 0.86
CA ASP A 163 4.76 -4.72 0.38
C ASP A 163 4.70 -5.20 -1.08
N THR A 164 4.75 -6.53 -1.25
CA THR A 164 4.69 -7.19 -2.55
C THR A 164 3.31 -7.74 -2.84
N TYR A 165 2.79 -7.52 -4.05
CA TYR A 165 1.50 -8.06 -4.48
C TYR A 165 1.59 -9.56 -4.80
N GLY A 166 0.69 -10.37 -4.22
CA GLY A 166 0.38 -11.73 -4.73
C GLY A 166 0.95 -12.92 -3.96
N GLU A 167 1.76 -12.73 -2.91
CA GLU A 167 2.50 -13.82 -2.23
C GLU A 167 2.51 -13.67 -0.69
N TYR A 168 1.36 -13.32 -0.11
CA TYR A 168 1.24 -12.65 1.19
C TYR A 168 1.89 -13.31 2.43
N TYR A 169 2.05 -14.63 2.52
CA TYR A 169 2.60 -15.25 3.74
C TYR A 169 3.92 -15.99 3.53
N GLU A 170 4.05 -16.75 2.44
CA GLU A 170 5.29 -17.51 2.19
C GLU A 170 6.45 -16.60 1.80
N ASP A 171 6.22 -15.57 0.99
CA ASP A 171 7.27 -14.64 0.59
C ASP A 171 7.71 -13.74 1.75
N LEU A 172 6.77 -13.26 2.56
CA LEU A 172 7.13 -12.52 3.77
C LEU A 172 7.96 -13.40 4.71
N ARG A 173 7.56 -14.67 4.88
CA ARG A 173 8.31 -15.65 5.69
C ARG A 173 9.68 -15.95 5.11
N GLU A 174 9.82 -16.05 3.79
CA GLU A 174 11.10 -16.25 3.11
C GLU A 174 11.98 -15.01 3.26
N PHE A 175 11.45 -13.82 2.99
CA PHE A 175 12.15 -12.55 3.15
C PHE A 175 12.63 -12.34 4.59
N HIS A 176 11.83 -12.74 5.58
CA HIS A 176 12.20 -12.70 7.00
C HIS A 176 13.48 -13.49 7.32
N GLN A 177 13.79 -14.56 6.57
CA GLN A 177 15.03 -15.33 6.75
C GLN A 177 16.27 -14.53 6.36
N HIS A 178 16.10 -13.50 5.53
CA HIS A 178 17.19 -12.62 5.07
C HIS A 178 17.37 -11.37 5.94
N LEU A 179 16.43 -11.03 6.82
CA LEU A 179 16.49 -9.83 7.66
C LEU A 179 17.74 -9.76 8.53
N ARG A 180 18.29 -10.89 8.98
CA ARG A 180 19.54 -10.90 9.77
C ARG A 180 20.73 -10.29 9.01
N LYS A 181 20.72 -10.35 7.68
CA LYS A 181 21.74 -9.76 6.81
C LYS A 181 21.36 -8.34 6.37
N LEU A 182 20.07 -8.14 6.08
CA LEU A 182 19.57 -6.89 5.48
C LEU A 182 19.28 -5.80 6.51
N LEU A 183 19.00 -6.13 7.77
CA LEU A 183 18.66 -5.16 8.80
C LEU A 183 19.87 -4.87 9.69
N LYS A 184 20.19 -3.59 9.87
CA LYS A 184 21.24 -3.15 10.80
C LYS A 184 20.79 -3.37 12.25
N PRO A 185 21.74 -3.48 13.21
CA PRO A 185 21.40 -3.49 14.63
C PRO A 185 20.54 -2.28 15.02
N GLY A 186 19.35 -2.53 15.57
CA GLY A 186 18.39 -1.48 15.95
C GLY A 186 17.52 -0.94 14.80
N GLY A 187 17.66 -1.47 13.59
CA GLY A 187 16.77 -1.14 12.48
C GLY A 187 15.36 -1.70 12.66
N ILE A 188 14.42 -1.13 11.90
CA ILE A 188 12.99 -1.50 11.88
C ILE A 188 12.64 -2.31 10.65
#